data_AF-A0A7J3JG45-F1
#
_entry.id   AF-A0A7J3JG45-F1
#
_cell.length_a   1.000
_cell.length_b   1.000
_cell.length_c   1.000
_cell.angle_alpha   90.00
_cell.angle_beta   90.00
_cell.angle_gamma   90.00
#
_symmetry.space_group_name_H-M   'P 1'
#
loop_
_entity.id
_entity.type
_entity.pdbx_description
1 polymer ?
#
loop_
_entity_poly.entity_id
_entity_poly.type
_entity_poly.pdbx_seq_one_letter_code
_entity_poly.pdbx_strand_id
1 'polypeptide(L)'
;MFKDIPVDVGVIYEGERIRRNDMQVELGGPTVKQKFELAKVKPMNEIEDGKITIIGPDLKDLKEGGAYPFGILIEAAGAKLDAGLEGVLERRIHGYLNYIEGFM
;
A
#
# COMPACT_ATOMS: atom_id res chain seq x y z
N MET A 1 -14.59 -5.33 -12.25
CA MET A 1 -13.37 -6.14 -12.31
C MET A 1 -12.31 -5.32 -13.02
N PHE A 2 -11.19 -5.04 -12.37
CA PHE A 2 -10.09 -4.29 -12.98
C PHE A 2 -9.43 -5.18 -14.04
N LYS A 3 -9.24 -4.68 -15.26
CA LYS A 3 -8.65 -5.49 -16.35
C LYS A 3 -7.14 -5.62 -16.23
N ASP A 4 -6.51 -4.70 -15.50
CA ASP A 4 -5.06 -4.51 -15.46
C ASP A 4 -4.45 -4.92 -14.11
N ILE A 5 -5.25 -5.55 -13.22
CA ILE A 5 -4.78 -6.08 -11.93
C ILE A 5 -4.83 -7.61 -12.02
N PRO A 6 -3.72 -8.32 -11.70
CA PRO A 6 -3.62 -9.77 -11.91
C PRO A 6 -4.36 -10.62 -10.85
N VAL A 7 -4.95 -9.97 -9.84
CA VAL A 7 -5.68 -10.58 -8.74
C VAL A 7 -7.02 -9.86 -8.55
N ASP A 8 -7.96 -10.50 -7.86
CA ASP A 8 -9.23 -9.85 -7.57
C ASP A 8 -9.07 -8.73 -6.53
N VAL A 9 -9.90 -7.69 -6.69
CA VAL A 9 -9.98 -6.57 -5.75
C VAL A 9 -11.44 -6.32 -5.38
N GLY A 10 -11.76 -6.41 -4.10
CA GLY A 10 -13.09 -6.18 -3.58
C GLY A 10 -13.19 -6.29 -2.06
N VAL A 11 -14.25 -5.70 -1.50
CA VAL A 11 -14.52 -5.67 -0.05
C VAL A 11 -14.66 -7.08 0.55
N ILE A 12 -14.93 -8.10 -0.28
CA ILE A 12 -15.07 -9.49 0.19
C ILE A 12 -13.76 -10.03 0.79
N TYR A 13 -12.61 -9.48 0.38
CA TYR A 13 -11.28 -9.92 0.81
C TYR A 13 -10.81 -9.21 2.09
N GLU A 14 -11.54 -8.21 2.60
CA GLU A 14 -11.12 -7.40 3.78
C GLU A 14 -10.85 -8.25 5.04
N GLY A 15 -11.52 -9.40 5.16
CA GLY A 15 -11.35 -10.34 6.27
C GLY A 15 -10.39 -11.50 5.99
N GLU A 16 -9.74 -11.54 4.83
CA GLU A 16 -8.79 -12.59 4.46
C GLU A 16 -7.65 -12.66 5.48
N ARG A 17 -7.11 -13.87 5.71
CA ARG A 17 -5.95 -14.06 6.58
C ARG A 17 -4.92 -14.94 5.91
N ILE A 18 -3.70 -14.41 5.79
CA ILE A 18 -2.56 -15.13 5.24
C ILE A 18 -1.79 -15.76 6.39
N ARG A 19 -1.75 -17.10 6.43
CA ARG A 19 -0.96 -17.83 7.43
C ARG A 19 0.47 -17.95 6.95
N ARG A 20 1.40 -18.24 7.89
CA ARG A 20 2.84 -18.35 7.59
C ARG A 20 3.18 -19.31 6.45
N ASN A 21 2.44 -20.40 6.30
CA ASN A 21 2.69 -21.39 5.24
C ASN A 21 2.20 -20.93 3.86
N ASP A 22 1.30 -19.94 3.83
CA ASP A 22 0.69 -19.39 2.61
C ASP A 22 1.30 -18.01 2.26
N MET A 23 2.23 -17.51 3.08
CA MET A 23 2.85 -16.19 2.93
C MET A 23 4.02 -16.22 1.96
N GLN A 24 3.94 -15.46 0.87
CA GLN A 24 5.05 -15.28 -0.06
C GLN A 24 6.17 -14.43 0.55
N VAL A 25 5.85 -13.26 1.09
CA VAL A 25 6.79 -12.33 1.74
C VAL A 25 6.09 -11.57 2.88
N GLU A 26 6.86 -11.09 3.85
CA GLU A 26 6.38 -10.20 4.91
C GLU A 26 6.89 -8.76 4.65
N LEU A 27 5.97 -7.81 4.52
CA LEU A 27 6.29 -6.39 4.30
C LEU A 27 5.99 -5.58 5.57
N GLY A 28 7.04 -5.11 6.25
CA GLY A 28 6.83 -4.32 7.48
C GLY A 28 6.25 -5.12 8.65
N GLY A 29 6.48 -6.43 8.72
CA GLY A 29 6.01 -7.24 9.85
C GLY A 29 6.63 -6.85 11.20
N PRO A 30 6.21 -7.46 12.32
CA PRO A 30 6.64 -7.08 13.67
C PRO A 30 8.16 -7.09 13.89
N THR A 31 8.87 -7.95 13.17
CA THR A 31 10.33 -8.10 13.26
C THR A 31 11.09 -7.03 12.46
N VAL A 32 10.42 -6.33 11.55
CA VAL A 32 10.99 -5.30 10.70
C VAL A 32 10.90 -3.94 11.42
N LYS A 33 12.06 -3.33 11.68
CA LYS A 33 12.14 -2.04 12.39
C LYS A 33 11.65 -0.85 11.56
N GLN A 34 11.95 -0.85 10.26
CA GLN A 34 11.68 0.27 9.37
C GLN A 34 10.44 -0.03 8.54
N LYS A 35 9.37 0.67 8.85
CA LYS A 35 8.10 0.57 8.14
C LYS A 35 7.25 1.81 8.38
N PHE A 36 6.53 2.24 7.36
CA PHE A 36 5.60 3.35 7.49
C PHE A 36 4.56 3.35 6.37
N GLU A 37 3.44 3.97 6.63
CA GLU A 37 2.55 4.52 5.63
C GLU A 37 2.39 6.01 5.94
N LEU A 38 2.32 6.84 4.90
CA LEU A 38 2.21 8.28 5.05
C LEU A 38 1.36 8.85 3.92
N ALA A 39 0.30 9.58 4.25
CA ALA A 39 -0.42 10.40 3.29
C ALA A 39 -0.01 11.87 3.41
N LYS A 40 0.26 12.53 2.28
CA LYS A 40 0.61 13.95 2.22
C LYS A 40 -0.26 14.70 1.22
N VAL A 41 -0.79 15.84 1.64
CA VAL A 41 -1.43 16.77 0.73
C VAL A 41 -0.37 17.71 0.15
N LYS A 42 -0.31 17.79 -1.18
CA LYS A 42 0.67 18.60 -1.92
C LYS A 42 -0.03 19.67 -2.77
N PRO A 43 0.65 20.79 -3.07
CA PRO A 43 0.22 21.72 -4.11
C PRO A 43 0.05 21.01 -5.47
N MET A 44 -0.95 21.41 -6.27
CA MET A 44 -1.24 20.77 -7.56
C MET A 44 -0.08 20.85 -8.58
N ASN A 45 0.82 21.82 -8.42
CA ASN A 45 2.00 22.00 -9.27
C ASN A 45 3.23 21.19 -8.81
N GLU A 46 3.15 20.51 -7.66
CA GLU A 46 4.23 19.69 -7.11
C GLU A 46 4.00 18.18 -7.29
N ILE A 47 2.87 17.78 -7.88
CA ILE A 47 2.51 16.37 -8.06
C ILE A 47 2.25 16.05 -9.54
N GLU A 48 2.60 14.84 -9.94
CA GLU A 48 2.28 14.26 -11.24
C GLU A 48 1.16 13.22 -11.03
N ASP A 49 -0.02 13.50 -11.58
CA ASP A 49 -1.18 12.62 -11.40
C ASP A 49 -0.95 11.23 -12.00
N GLY A 50 -1.33 10.20 -11.25
CA GLY A 50 -1.17 8.79 -11.64
C GLY A 50 0.28 8.26 -11.61
N LYS A 51 1.27 9.04 -11.18
CA LYS A 51 2.65 8.57 -11.08
C LYS A 51 2.80 7.51 -9.98
N ILE A 52 3.40 6.37 -10.35
CA ILE A 52 3.73 5.29 -9.42
C ILE A 52 5.23 4.99 -9.56
N THR A 53 5.92 4.90 -8.42
CA THR A 53 7.35 4.59 -8.36
C THR A 53 7.63 3.55 -7.29
N ILE A 54 8.53 2.61 -7.59
CA ILE A 54 9.08 1.65 -6.63
C ILE A 54 10.54 2.05 -6.37
N ILE A 55 10.88 2.34 -5.12
CA ILE A 55 12.25 2.67 -4.71
C ILE A 55 12.80 1.48 -3.93
N GLY A 56 13.68 0.71 -4.57
CA GLY A 56 14.20 -0.54 -4.03
C GLY A 56 13.80 -1.75 -4.90
N PRO A 57 13.97 -2.98 -4.39
CA PRO A 57 13.58 -4.19 -5.12
C PRO A 57 12.06 -4.30 -5.28
N ASP A 58 11.63 -4.85 -6.42
CA ASP A 58 10.23 -5.18 -6.68
C ASP A 58 9.89 -6.57 -6.06
N LEU A 59 8.60 -6.89 -5.91
CA LEU A 59 8.13 -8.13 -5.27
C LEU A 59 8.75 -9.40 -5.87
N LYS A 60 8.91 -9.44 -7.20
CA LYS A 60 9.51 -10.56 -7.94
C LYS A 60 10.98 -10.80 -7.61
N ASP A 61 11.67 -9.79 -7.08
CA ASP A 61 13.09 -9.84 -6.75
C ASP A 61 13.33 -10.22 -5.28
N LEU A 62 12.25 -10.34 -4.49
CA LEU A 62 12.29 -10.73 -3.09
C LEU A 62 12.34 -12.25 -2.93
N LYS A 63 13.00 -12.70 -1.86
CA LYS A 63 13.08 -14.11 -1.51
C LYS A 63 11.81 -14.53 -0.78
N GLU A 64 11.23 -15.63 -1.22
CA GLU A 64 10.10 -16.26 -0.56
C GLU A 64 10.37 -16.53 0.93
N GLY A 65 9.39 -16.23 1.78
CA GLY A 65 9.46 -16.29 3.24
C GLY A 65 10.32 -15.20 3.88
N GLY A 66 10.87 -14.25 3.11
CA GLY A 66 11.65 -13.13 3.60
C GLY A 66 10.79 -12.03 4.25
N ALA A 67 11.41 -11.24 5.13
CA ALA A 67 10.79 -10.08 5.77
C ALA A 67 11.56 -8.80 5.40
N TYR A 68 10.84 -7.77 4.92
CA TYR A 68 11.44 -6.60 4.28
C TYR A 68 10.91 -5.28 4.83
N PRO A 69 11.74 -4.21 4.90
CA PRO A 69 11.27 -2.85 5.10
C PRO A 69 10.26 -2.46 4.02
N PHE A 70 9.20 -1.77 4.42
CA PHE A 70 8.14 -1.37 3.51
C PHE A 70 7.61 0.01 3.86
N GLY A 71 7.49 0.85 2.84
CA GLY A 71 7.08 2.25 2.97
C GLY A 71 6.06 2.58 1.90
N ILE A 72 4.91 3.13 2.31
CA ILE A 72 3.91 3.68 1.39
C ILE A 72 3.89 5.19 1.58
N LEU A 73 4.18 5.93 0.51
CA LEU A 73 3.97 7.38 0.46
C LEU A 73 2.88 7.66 -0.57
N ILE A 74 1.75 8.19 -0.11
CA ILE A 74 0.68 8.67 -0.98
C ILE A 74 0.69 10.19 -0.95
N GLU A 75 0.99 10.80 -2.08
CA GLU A 75 0.82 12.24 -2.27
C GLU A 75 -0.49 12.48 -3.01
N ALA A 76 -1.28 13.44 -2.53
CA ALA A 76 -2.56 13.78 -3.12
C ALA A 76 -2.70 15.30 -3.24
N ALA A 77 -3.36 15.76 -4.29
CA ALA A 77 -3.68 17.18 -4.47
C ALA A 77 -5.10 17.33 -4.99
N GLY A 78 -5.75 18.43 -4.62
CA GLY A 78 -7.09 18.76 -5.11
C GLY A 78 -7.62 20.05 -4.50
N ALA A 79 -8.50 20.73 -5.22
CA ALA A 79 -9.01 22.05 -4.81
C ALA A 79 -9.75 22.08 -3.45
N LYS A 80 -10.20 20.91 -2.97
CA LYS A 80 -10.89 20.75 -1.68
C LYS A 80 -10.08 19.91 -0.67
N LEU A 81 -8.87 19.50 -1.01
CA LEU A 81 -8.00 18.75 -0.12
C LEU A 81 -7.21 19.71 0.77
N ASP A 82 -7.21 19.43 2.06
CA ASP A 82 -6.51 20.18 3.09
C ASP A 82 -5.62 19.23 3.92
N ALA A 83 -4.53 19.74 4.48
CA ALA A 83 -3.58 18.95 5.27
C ALA A 83 -4.23 18.28 6.50
N GLY A 84 -5.30 18.85 7.04
CA GLY A 84 -6.09 18.22 8.12
C GLY A 84 -6.78 16.91 7.72
N LEU A 85 -6.87 16.61 6.42
CA LEU A 85 -7.41 15.35 5.90
C LEU A 85 -6.34 14.27 5.69
N GLU A 86 -5.05 14.56 5.89
CA GLU A 86 -3.95 13.59 5.71
C GLU A 86 -4.22 12.30 6.49
N GLY A 87 -4.53 12.41 7.79
CA GLY A 87 -4.81 11.23 8.62
C GLY A 87 -6.07 10.46 8.21
N VAL A 88 -7.06 11.12 7.60
CA VAL A 88 -8.26 10.46 7.08
C VAL A 88 -7.90 9.65 5.84
N LEU A 89 -7.09 10.20 4.93
CA LEU A 89 -6.59 9.50 3.76
C LEU A 89 -5.69 8.33 4.16
N GLU A 90 -4.74 8.56 5.07
CA GLU A 90 -3.80 7.57 5.56
C GLU A 90 -4.52 6.35 6.14
N ARG A 91 -5.54 6.58 6.97
CA ARG A 91 -6.32 5.48 7.56
C ARG A 91 -7.03 4.60 6.52
N ARG A 92 -7.32 5.12 5.31
CA ARG A 92 -7.95 4.34 4.23
C ARG A 92 -6.97 3.37 3.56
N ILE A 93 -5.65 3.58 3.67
CA ILE A 93 -4.63 2.68 3.10
C ILE A 93 -4.85 1.25 3.60
N HIS A 94 -5.06 1.08 4.91
CA HIS A 94 -5.44 -0.21 5.50
C HIS A 94 -6.58 -0.91 4.74
N GLY A 95 -7.70 -0.21 4.51
CA GLY A 95 -8.86 -0.79 3.84
C GLY A 95 -8.57 -1.12 2.37
N TYR A 96 -7.89 -0.22 1.65
CA TYR A 96 -7.57 -0.44 0.24
C TYR A 96 -6.63 -1.60 0.01
N LEU A 97 -5.63 -1.79 0.88
CA LEU A 97 -4.73 -2.94 0.83
C LEU A 97 -5.46 -4.25 1.10
N ASN A 98 -6.30 -4.30 2.14
CA ASN A 98 -7.05 -5.51 2.48
C ASN A 98 -8.20 -5.83 1.50
N TYR A 99 -8.49 -4.98 0.51
CA TYR A 99 -9.41 -5.34 -0.58
C TYR A 99 -8.74 -6.18 -1.66
N ILE A 100 -7.42 -6.33 -1.65
CA ILE A 100 -6.67 -7.11 -2.63
C ILE A 100 -6.62 -8.57 -2.17
N GLU A 101 -7.10 -9.49 -3.00
CA GLU A 101 -6.97 -10.92 -2.74
C GLU A 101 -5.49 -11.30 -2.56
N GLY A 102 -5.16 -11.96 -1.44
CA GLY A 102 -3.80 -12.36 -1.11
C GLY A 102 -2.91 -11.24 -0.54
N PHE A 103 -3.48 -10.14 -0.03
CA PHE A 103 -2.76 -9.11 0.71
C PHE A 103 -3.29 -8.96 2.16
N MET A 104 -2.38 -8.85 3.14
CA MET A 104 -2.69 -8.65 4.56
C MET A 104 -1.70 -7.69 5.22
#